data_AF-A0A969RTU4-F1
#
_entry.id   AF-A0A969RTU4-F1
#
_cell.length_a   1.000
_cell.length_b   1.000
_cell.length_c   1.000
_cell.angle_alpha   90.00
_cell.angle_beta   90.00
_cell.angle_gamma   90.00
#
_symmetry.space_group_name_H-M   'P 1'
#
loop_
_entity.id
_entity.type
_entity.pdbx_description
1 polymer ?
#
loop_
_entity_poly.entity_id
_entity_poly.type
_entity_poly.pdbx_seq_one_letter_code
_entity_poly.pdbx_strand_id
1 'polypeptide(L)'
;MTGQVGNLKRFLPIAIVLGLVLSVVATQNAATVQERIDSFVSRWNAAPPYLFILGQFQWAMKGNSILGHGLGRATNSARALGETELVETYYPKMLYEIGPFGTIAFLVLVSVLTYTTFKAYRSVRDRNLRGYGSALAWFVLFISYNTYYYPLDVDPVTVYYWFFAGVALKLPELDRLSQLEASESENPSPKGKKHRNPKRIKRPGFT
;
A
#
# COMPACT_ATOMS: atom_id res chain seq x y z
N MET A 1 -8.90 18.27 -3.69
CA MET A 1 -10.33 17.87 -3.62
C MET A 1 -10.78 17.61 -2.17
N THR A 2 -11.11 18.63 -1.36
CA THR A 2 -11.61 18.45 0.03
C THR A 2 -12.93 19.17 0.29
N GLY A 3 -13.81 19.24 -0.72
CA GLY A 3 -15.10 19.95 -0.63
C GLY A 3 -16.31 19.07 -0.31
N GLN A 4 -16.17 17.74 -0.26
CA GLN A 4 -17.32 16.84 -0.09
C GLN A 4 -17.66 16.45 1.35
N VAL A 5 -16.74 16.63 2.31
CA VAL A 5 -17.02 16.31 3.73
C VAL A 5 -18.04 17.28 4.34
N GLY A 6 -18.24 18.47 3.75
CA GLY A 6 -19.29 19.42 4.15
C GLY A 6 -20.71 19.06 3.66
N ASN A 7 -20.87 18.09 2.76
CA ASN A 7 -22.15 17.71 2.16
C ASN A 7 -22.74 16.41 2.74
N LEU A 8 -22.41 16.05 3.99
CA LEU A 8 -22.95 14.86 4.66
C LEU A 8 -24.49 14.83 4.65
N LYS A 9 -25.13 16.01 4.71
CA LYS A 9 -26.59 16.18 4.61
C LYS A 9 -27.17 15.66 3.28
N ARG A 10 -26.39 15.61 2.19
CA ARG A 10 -26.82 15.07 0.88
C ARG A 10 -26.79 13.54 0.82
N PHE A 11 -25.92 12.90 1.62
CA PHE A 11 -25.85 11.44 1.72
C PHE A 11 -26.87 10.86 2.71
N LEU A 12 -27.33 11.68 3.65
CA LEU A 12 -28.33 11.30 4.65
C LEU A 12 -29.64 10.74 4.05
N PRO A 13 -30.29 11.38 3.06
CA PRO A 13 -31.51 10.82 2.47
C PRO A 13 -31.23 9.50 1.71
N ILE A 14 -30.08 9.36 1.06
CA ILE A 14 -29.69 8.13 0.37
C ILE A 14 -29.51 6.99 1.37
N ALA A 15 -28.82 7.24 2.49
CA ALA A 15 -28.63 6.27 3.55
C ALA A 15 -29.96 5.87 4.21
N ILE A 16 -30.87 6.82 4.42
CA ILE A 16 -32.21 6.55 4.98
C ILE A 16 -33.02 5.66 4.03
N VAL A 17 -33.09 6.00 2.74
CA VAL A 17 -33.82 5.21 1.74
C VAL A 17 -33.22 3.82 1.62
N LEU A 18 -31.89 3.71 1.52
CA LEU A 18 -31.20 2.43 1.46
C LEU A 18 -31.46 1.59 2.71
N GLY A 19 -31.37 2.20 3.90
CA GLY A 19 -31.65 1.53 5.17
C GLY A 19 -33.08 1.02 5.26
N LEU A 20 -34.07 1.80 4.81
CA LEU A 20 -35.48 1.40 4.75
C LEU A 20 -35.69 0.22 3.80
N VAL A 21 -35.14 0.29 2.58
CA VAL A 21 -35.24 -0.78 1.59
C VAL A 21 -34.60 -2.06 2.12
N LEU A 22 -33.38 -1.98 2.66
CA LEU A 22 -32.70 -3.13 3.24
C LEU A 22 -33.46 -3.72 4.43
N SER A 23 -34.08 -2.88 5.27
CA SER A 23 -34.88 -3.34 6.40
C SER A 23 -36.14 -4.07 5.95
N VAL A 24 -36.85 -3.56 4.95
CA VAL A 24 -38.03 -4.22 4.36
C VAL A 24 -37.65 -5.55 3.71
N VAL A 25 -36.55 -5.58 2.95
CA VAL A 25 -36.06 -6.82 2.33
C VAL A 25 -35.62 -7.83 3.40
N ALA A 26 -34.98 -7.38 4.48
CA ALA A 26 -34.56 -8.23 5.58
C ALA A 26 -35.75 -8.81 6.36
N THR A 27 -36.83 -8.06 6.57
CA THR A 27 -38.03 -8.58 7.24
C THR A 27 -38.83 -9.53 6.34
N GLN A 28 -38.87 -9.27 5.03
CA GLN A 28 -39.47 -10.19 4.06
C GLN A 28 -38.70 -11.52 3.94
N ASN A 29 -37.39 -11.50 4.17
CA ASN A 29 -36.50 -12.67 4.12
C ASN A 29 -35.94 -13.03 5.50
N ALA A 30 -36.72 -12.84 6.57
CA ALA A 30 -36.24 -12.96 7.94
C ALA A 30 -35.61 -14.33 8.24
N ALA A 31 -36.19 -15.41 7.73
CA ALA A 31 -35.64 -16.76 7.88
C ALA A 31 -34.24 -16.90 7.26
N THR A 32 -34.05 -16.40 6.03
CA THR A 32 -32.75 -16.42 5.34
C THR A 32 -31.73 -15.55 6.07
N VAL A 33 -32.12 -14.35 6.53
CA VAL A 33 -31.23 -13.47 7.29
C VAL A 33 -30.79 -14.14 8.59
N GLN A 34 -31.74 -14.75 9.31
CA GLN A 34 -31.45 -15.48 10.54
C GLN A 34 -30.52 -16.66 10.28
N GLU A 35 -30.76 -17.45 9.23
CA GLU A 35 -29.89 -18.56 8.84
C GLU A 35 -28.45 -18.08 8.54
N ARG A 36 -28.28 -16.92 7.88
CA ARG A 36 -26.94 -16.35 7.63
C ARG A 36 -26.27 -15.89 8.91
N ILE A 37 -27.01 -15.28 9.83
CA ILE A 37 -26.50 -14.86 11.14
C ILE A 37 -26.08 -16.10 11.94
N ASP A 38 -26.94 -17.12 12.03
CA ASP A 38 -26.67 -18.36 12.76
C ASP A 38 -25.48 -19.10 12.14
N SER A 39 -25.39 -19.16 10.81
CA SER A 39 -24.24 -19.72 10.10
C SER A 39 -22.95 -18.96 10.42
N PHE A 40 -22.98 -17.63 10.42
CA PHE A 40 -21.83 -16.80 10.76
C PHE A 40 -21.39 -17.02 12.21
N VAL A 41 -22.32 -16.96 13.18
CA VAL A 41 -22.05 -17.14 14.60
C VAL A 41 -21.56 -18.56 14.89
N SER A 42 -22.19 -19.58 14.29
CA SER A 42 -21.77 -20.98 14.42
C SER A 42 -20.35 -21.19 13.91
N ARG A 43 -19.99 -20.66 12.73
CA ARG A 43 -18.62 -20.74 12.19
C ARG A 43 -17.61 -19.98 13.05
N TRP A 44 -17.99 -18.81 13.54
CA TRP A 44 -17.14 -18.01 14.43
C TRP A 44 -16.83 -18.74 15.73
N ASN A 45 -17.83 -19.39 16.33
CA ASN A 45 -17.67 -20.14 17.58
C ASN A 45 -16.95 -21.47 17.37
N ALA A 46 -17.18 -22.15 16.24
CA ALA A 46 -16.53 -23.42 15.92
C ALA A 46 -15.03 -23.27 15.63
N ALA A 47 -14.62 -22.19 14.97
CA ALA A 47 -13.22 -21.89 14.67
C ALA A 47 -12.91 -20.40 14.91
N PRO A 48 -12.73 -19.99 16.17
CA PRO A 48 -12.43 -18.60 16.49
C PRO A 48 -11.13 -18.15 15.80
N PRO A 49 -11.15 -17.11 14.94
CA PRO A 49 -9.98 -16.74 14.14
C PRO A 49 -8.73 -16.42 14.97
N TYR A 50 -8.92 -15.87 16.18
CA TYR A 50 -7.81 -15.55 17.08
C TYR A 50 -7.11 -16.80 17.63
N LEU A 51 -7.84 -17.90 17.86
CA LEU A 51 -7.26 -19.17 18.33
C LEU A 51 -6.39 -19.80 17.25
N PHE A 52 -6.83 -19.71 15.99
CA PHE A 52 -6.04 -20.15 14.84
C PHE A 52 -4.71 -19.39 14.75
N ILE A 53 -4.75 -18.05 14.83
CA ILE A 53 -3.56 -17.19 14.81
C ILE A 53 -2.63 -17.52 15.99
N LEU A 54 -3.19 -17.63 17.20
CA LEU A 54 -2.41 -17.96 18.40
C LEU A 54 -1.75 -19.34 18.27
N GLY A 55 -2.48 -20.33 17.76
CA GLY A 55 -1.96 -21.67 17.50
C GLY A 55 -0.78 -21.65 16.51
N GLN A 56 -0.91 -20.92 15.40
CA GLN A 56 0.18 -20.77 14.42
C GLN A 56 1.39 -20.04 15.02
N PHE A 57 1.19 -19.00 15.84
CA PHE A 57 2.27 -18.33 16.57
C PHE A 57 2.99 -19.27 17.54
N GLN A 58 2.24 -20.04 18.33
CA GLN A 58 2.82 -21.00 19.27
C GLN A 58 3.57 -22.12 18.55
N TRP A 59 3.05 -22.61 17.43
CA TRP A 59 3.71 -23.59 16.58
C TRP A 59 5.03 -23.03 16.02
N ALA A 60 5.00 -21.83 15.43
CA ALA A 60 6.20 -21.19 14.87
C ALA A 60 7.26 -20.96 15.95
N MET A 61 6.87 -20.48 17.13
CA MET A 61 7.79 -20.24 18.26
C MET A 61 8.43 -21.53 18.81
N LYS A 62 7.70 -22.65 18.85
CA LYS A 62 8.21 -23.92 19.40
C LYS A 62 9.28 -24.57 18.50
N GLY A 63 9.17 -24.40 17.19
CA GLY A 63 10.09 -25.00 16.21
C GLY A 63 11.21 -24.07 15.73
N ASN A 64 11.33 -22.86 16.27
CA ASN A 64 12.11 -21.81 15.61
C ASN A 64 13.60 -21.82 15.91
N SER A 65 14.39 -21.83 14.83
CA SER A 65 15.79 -21.42 14.86
C SER A 65 15.89 -19.89 15.00
N ILE A 66 16.96 -19.40 15.60
CA ILE A 66 17.25 -17.96 15.78
C ILE A 66 17.25 -17.21 14.43
N LEU A 67 17.66 -17.89 13.36
CA LEU A 67 17.70 -17.38 11.99
C LEU A 67 16.55 -17.87 11.10
N GLY A 68 15.62 -18.68 11.66
CA GLY A 68 14.55 -19.32 10.91
C GLY A 68 15.01 -20.55 10.12
N HIS A 69 14.10 -21.09 9.31
CA HIS A 69 14.28 -22.31 8.51
C HIS A 69 14.66 -22.05 7.04
N GLY A 70 14.71 -20.79 6.64
CA GLY A 70 15.00 -20.35 5.27
C GLY A 70 13.76 -19.82 4.55
N LEU A 71 13.99 -18.86 3.65
CA LEU A 71 12.94 -18.23 2.85
C LEU A 71 12.25 -19.24 1.94
N GLY A 72 10.92 -19.11 1.81
CA GLY A 72 10.10 -19.96 0.96
C GLY A 72 9.77 -21.33 1.56
N ARG A 73 10.23 -21.65 2.78
CA ARG A 73 9.88 -22.90 3.47
C ARG A 73 8.43 -22.93 3.97
N ALA A 74 7.76 -21.78 4.08
CA ALA A 74 6.38 -21.68 4.51
C ALA A 74 5.43 -21.21 3.40
N THR A 75 5.88 -21.16 2.15
CA THR A 75 5.07 -20.68 1.02
C THR A 75 4.68 -21.79 0.06
N ASN A 76 3.45 -21.71 -0.46
CA ASN A 76 2.94 -22.66 -1.45
C ASN A 76 3.74 -22.65 -2.75
N SER A 77 4.27 -21.48 -3.14
CA SER A 77 4.97 -21.28 -4.41
C SER A 77 6.28 -22.08 -4.52
N ALA A 78 6.88 -22.48 -3.39
CA ALA A 78 8.13 -23.24 -3.35
C ALA A 78 7.93 -24.75 -3.11
N ARG A 79 6.68 -25.22 -3.05
CA ARG A 79 6.35 -26.65 -2.84
C ARG A 79 6.98 -27.59 -3.86
N ALA A 80 7.17 -27.11 -5.09
CA ALA A 80 7.82 -27.89 -6.14
C ALA A 80 9.34 -28.05 -5.92
N LEU A 81 9.94 -27.27 -5.02
CA LEU A 81 11.38 -27.17 -4.81
C LEU A 81 11.85 -27.83 -3.50
N GLY A 82 10.94 -28.34 -2.67
CA GLY A 82 11.29 -29.03 -1.43
C GLY A 82 10.13 -29.17 -0.45
N GLU A 83 10.42 -29.67 0.75
CA GLU A 83 9.45 -29.74 1.84
C GLU A 83 9.09 -28.34 2.34
N THR A 84 7.79 -28.03 2.36
CA THR A 84 7.25 -26.75 2.83
C THR A 84 6.12 -26.96 3.82
N GLU A 85 6.03 -26.08 4.80
CA GLU A 85 4.92 -26.02 5.76
C GLU A 85 3.86 -25.01 5.31
N LEU A 86 2.58 -25.31 5.55
CA LEU A 86 1.50 -24.37 5.22
C LEU A 86 1.26 -23.42 6.40
N VAL A 87 1.85 -22.23 6.34
CA VAL A 87 1.63 -21.17 7.32
C VAL A 87 0.82 -20.04 6.67
N GLU A 88 -0.42 -19.87 7.11
CA GLU A 88 -1.37 -18.93 6.50
C GLU A 88 -1.26 -17.53 7.09
N THR A 89 -0.83 -17.46 8.35
CA THR A 89 -0.73 -16.19 9.09
C THR A 89 0.63 -15.53 8.87
N TYR A 90 0.60 -14.21 8.68
CA TYR A 90 1.77 -13.45 8.23
C TYR A 90 2.94 -13.51 9.20
N TYR A 91 2.75 -13.05 10.44
CA TYR A 91 3.84 -12.99 11.41
C TYR A 91 4.37 -14.37 11.84
N PRO A 92 3.54 -15.41 12.03
CA PRO A 92 4.03 -16.77 12.22
C PRO A 92 4.87 -17.29 11.06
N LYS A 93 4.48 -16.99 9.81
CA LYS A 93 5.28 -17.33 8.62
C LYS A 93 6.64 -16.64 8.65
N MET A 94 6.68 -15.33 8.92
CA MET A 94 7.95 -14.59 9.05
C MET A 94 8.84 -15.17 10.14
N LEU A 95 8.26 -15.44 11.31
CA LEU A 95 8.97 -16.05 12.42
C LEU A 95 9.56 -17.39 12.00
N TYR A 96 8.81 -18.23 11.28
CA TYR A 96 9.28 -19.52 10.81
C TYR A 96 10.41 -19.41 9.77
N GLU A 97 10.28 -18.54 8.79
CA GLU A 97 11.22 -18.47 7.66
C GLU A 97 12.53 -17.76 8.00
N ILE A 98 12.46 -16.61 8.69
CA ILE A 98 13.62 -15.73 8.94
C ILE A 98 13.95 -15.57 10.44
N GLY A 99 13.22 -16.26 11.30
CA GLY A 99 13.45 -16.25 12.74
C GLY A 99 13.02 -14.95 13.42
N PRO A 100 13.15 -14.87 14.75
CA PRO A 100 12.81 -13.68 15.53
C PRO A 100 13.66 -12.46 15.15
N PHE A 101 14.96 -12.62 14.91
CA PHE A 101 15.81 -11.48 14.53
C PHE A 101 15.50 -10.97 13.13
N GLY A 102 15.29 -11.87 12.15
CA GLY A 102 14.87 -11.47 10.81
C GLY A 102 13.51 -10.77 10.84
N THR A 103 12.58 -11.28 11.65
CA THR A 103 11.25 -10.66 11.82
C THR A 103 11.36 -9.25 12.41
N ILE A 104 12.19 -9.06 13.46
CA ILE A 104 12.43 -7.74 14.04
C ILE A 104 13.10 -6.80 13.03
N ALA A 105 14.13 -7.26 12.31
CA ALA A 105 14.82 -6.46 11.30
C ALA A 105 13.87 -6.02 10.18
N PHE A 106 12.98 -6.91 9.74
CA PHE A 106 11.96 -6.59 8.77
C PHE A 106 10.92 -5.59 9.32
N LEU A 107 10.45 -5.78 10.56
CA LEU A 107 9.55 -4.82 11.21
C LEU A 107 10.17 -3.43 11.31
N VAL A 108 11.47 -3.35 11.61
CA VAL A 108 12.24 -2.10 11.58
C VAL A 108 12.27 -1.51 10.17
N LEU A 109 12.53 -2.32 9.14
CA LEU A 109 12.53 -1.87 7.75
C LEU A 109 11.20 -1.23 7.36
N VAL A 110 10.08 -1.93 7.58
CA VAL A 110 8.75 -1.39 7.22
C VAL A 110 8.37 -0.19 8.09
N SER A 111 8.82 -0.16 9.36
CA SER A 111 8.66 1.01 10.24
C SER A 111 9.37 2.24 9.69
N VAL A 112 10.63 2.08 9.27
CA VAL A 112 11.43 3.15 8.66
C VAL A 112 10.80 3.60 7.34
N LEU A 113 10.31 2.67 6.53
CA LEU A 113 9.63 2.98 5.27
C LEU A 113 8.34 3.77 5.51
N THR A 114 7.52 3.35 6.46
CA THR A 114 6.32 4.08 6.86
C THR A 114 6.66 5.47 7.42
N TYR A 115 7.69 5.59 8.26
CA TYR A 115 8.11 6.87 8.81
C TYR A 115 8.62 7.83 7.72
N THR A 116 9.42 7.32 6.79
CA THR A 116 10.00 8.12 5.70
C THR A 116 8.94 8.55 4.67
N THR A 117 8.00 7.67 4.32
CA THR A 117 6.84 8.05 3.48
C THR A 117 5.94 9.07 4.18
N PHE A 118 5.74 8.91 5.50
CA PHE A 118 5.02 9.88 6.32
C PHE A 118 5.72 11.26 6.36
N LYS A 119 7.05 11.27 6.46
CA LYS A 119 7.84 12.50 6.40
C LYS A 119 7.79 13.13 5.01
N ALA A 120 7.89 12.31 3.95
CA ALA A 120 7.85 12.76 2.56
C ALA A 120 6.53 13.48 2.26
N TYR A 121 5.37 12.88 2.54
CA TYR A 121 4.10 13.55 2.22
C TYR A 121 3.91 14.86 3.00
N ARG A 122 4.40 14.96 4.24
CA ARG A 122 4.31 16.21 5.02
C ARG A 122 5.18 17.34 4.48
N SER A 123 6.23 17.01 3.73
CA SER A 123 7.11 18.02 3.14
C SER A 123 6.56 18.65 1.84
N VAL A 124 5.52 18.06 1.25
CA VAL A 124 4.89 18.52 0.00
C VAL A 124 4.02 19.75 0.26
N ARG A 125 4.22 20.81 -0.52
CA ARG A 125 3.47 22.07 -0.44
C ARG A 125 2.21 22.06 -1.31
N ASP A 126 2.28 21.52 -2.52
CA ASP A 126 1.12 21.42 -3.40
C ASP A 126 -0.01 20.62 -2.73
N ARG A 127 -1.20 21.23 -2.63
CA ARG A 127 -2.38 20.66 -2.00
C ARG A 127 -2.88 19.39 -2.69
N ASN A 128 -2.73 19.29 -4.01
CA ASN A 128 -3.15 18.10 -4.77
C ASN A 128 -2.17 16.95 -4.53
N LEU A 129 -0.86 17.18 -4.72
CA LEU A 129 0.17 16.17 -4.45
C LEU A 129 0.18 15.71 -2.99
N ARG A 130 -0.06 16.62 -2.04
CA ARG A 130 -0.17 16.29 -0.62
C ARG A 130 -1.37 15.38 -0.32
N GLY A 131 -2.48 15.55 -1.05
CA GLY A 131 -3.65 14.67 -0.96
C GLY A 131 -3.29 13.25 -1.36
N TYR A 132 -2.68 13.06 -2.54
CA TYR A 132 -2.20 11.76 -3.00
C TYR A 132 -1.16 11.18 -2.05
N GLY A 133 -0.18 11.97 -1.61
CA GLY A 133 0.85 11.53 -0.66
C GLY A 133 0.29 11.05 0.67
N SER A 134 -0.77 11.69 1.18
CA SER A 134 -1.44 11.23 2.40
C SER A 134 -2.09 9.85 2.20
N ALA A 135 -2.79 9.64 1.08
CA ALA A 135 -3.41 8.35 0.77
C ALA A 135 -2.35 7.25 0.61
N LEU A 136 -1.25 7.53 -0.09
CA LEU A 136 -0.15 6.58 -0.27
C LEU A 136 0.55 6.25 1.06
N ALA A 137 0.79 7.24 1.92
CA ALA A 137 1.40 7.00 3.24
C ALA A 137 0.53 6.12 4.14
N TRP A 138 -0.79 6.36 4.16
CA TRP A 138 -1.73 5.50 4.89
C TRP A 138 -1.81 4.10 4.29
N PHE A 139 -1.83 3.98 2.97
CA PHE A 139 -1.77 2.69 2.29
C PHE A 139 -0.52 1.90 2.71
N VAL A 140 0.66 2.51 2.68
CA VAL A 140 1.91 1.87 3.13
C VAL A 140 1.81 1.45 4.60
N LEU A 141 1.31 2.30 5.49
CA LEU A 141 1.12 1.96 6.90
C LEU A 141 0.22 0.74 7.10
N PHE A 142 -0.99 0.74 6.52
CA PHE A 142 -1.95 -0.34 6.74
C PHE A 142 -1.49 -1.67 6.15
N ILE A 143 -0.79 -1.63 5.02
CA ILE A 143 -0.24 -2.83 4.40
C ILE A 143 0.97 -3.35 5.19
N SER A 144 1.86 -2.48 5.67
CA SER A 144 3.03 -2.88 6.47
C SER A 144 2.67 -3.67 7.74
N TYR A 145 1.55 -3.34 8.39
CA TYR A 145 1.16 -3.91 9.68
C TYR A 145 -0.06 -4.83 9.62
N ASN A 146 -0.49 -5.26 8.43
CA ASN A 146 -1.62 -6.18 8.32
C ASN A 146 -1.29 -7.53 8.97
N THR A 147 -2.08 -7.94 9.97
CA THR A 147 -1.80 -9.14 10.78
C THR A 147 -2.32 -10.44 10.16
N TYR A 148 -3.35 -10.35 9.33
CA TYR A 148 -4.14 -11.51 8.92
C TYR A 148 -3.65 -12.13 7.62
N TYR A 149 -3.28 -11.30 6.65
CA TYR A 149 -2.88 -11.72 5.33
C TYR A 149 -1.50 -11.17 5.02
N TYR A 150 -0.60 -11.97 4.45
CA TYR A 150 0.74 -11.52 4.08
C TYR A 150 0.69 -10.74 2.76
N PRO A 151 0.57 -9.40 2.77
CA PRO A 151 0.26 -8.67 1.55
C PRO A 151 1.51 -8.53 0.65
N LEU A 152 2.69 -8.87 1.16
CA LEU A 152 3.97 -8.76 0.47
C LEU A 152 4.48 -10.10 -0.10
N ASP A 153 3.70 -11.17 0.05
CA ASP A 153 3.94 -12.49 -0.59
C ASP A 153 2.82 -12.85 -1.57
N VAL A 154 1.88 -11.93 -1.76
CA VAL A 154 0.70 -12.16 -2.60
C VAL A 154 0.70 -11.16 -3.73
N ASP A 155 0.85 -11.68 -4.94
CA ASP A 155 0.66 -10.90 -6.15
C ASP A 155 -0.83 -10.57 -6.36
N PRO A 156 -1.17 -9.34 -6.80
CA PRO A 156 -0.28 -8.24 -7.20
C PRO A 156 0.07 -7.24 -6.07
N VAL A 157 -0.36 -7.51 -4.83
CA VAL A 157 -0.29 -6.55 -3.72
C VAL A 157 1.15 -6.19 -3.39
N THR A 158 2.06 -7.16 -3.44
CA THR A 158 3.51 -6.96 -3.26
C THR A 158 4.06 -5.89 -4.21
N VAL A 159 3.71 -5.97 -5.49
CA VAL A 159 4.17 -5.03 -6.52
C VAL A 159 3.65 -3.63 -6.23
N TYR A 160 2.36 -3.52 -5.91
CA TYR A 160 1.74 -2.23 -5.59
C TYR A 160 2.32 -1.59 -4.34
N TYR A 161 2.64 -2.39 -3.31
CA TYR A 161 3.25 -1.88 -2.10
C TYR A 161 4.57 -1.16 -2.38
N TRP A 162 5.50 -1.84 -3.04
CA TRP A 162 6.82 -1.28 -3.32
C TRP A 162 6.75 -0.11 -4.31
N PHE A 163 5.89 -0.22 -5.32
CA PHE A 163 5.67 0.85 -6.28
C PHE A 163 5.13 2.11 -5.60
N PHE A 164 4.06 1.99 -4.81
CA PHE A 164 3.45 3.14 -4.14
C PHE A 164 4.32 3.72 -3.03
N ALA A 165 5.10 2.90 -2.32
CA ALA A 165 6.12 3.39 -1.39
C ALA A 165 7.16 4.24 -2.12
N GLY A 166 7.65 3.77 -3.28
CA GLY A 166 8.57 4.53 -4.13
C GLY A 166 7.97 5.85 -4.62
N VAL A 167 6.74 5.83 -5.13
CA VAL A 167 6.01 7.04 -5.56
C VAL A 167 5.88 8.03 -4.40
N ALA A 168 5.47 7.56 -3.22
CA ALA A 168 5.30 8.40 -2.03
C ALA A 168 6.61 9.07 -1.60
N LEU A 169 7.74 8.36 -1.65
CA LEU A 169 9.06 8.90 -1.34
C LEU A 169 9.53 9.93 -2.38
N LYS A 170 9.04 9.85 -3.62
CA LYS A 170 9.45 10.75 -4.71
C LYS A 170 8.62 12.03 -4.83
N LEU A 171 7.44 12.08 -4.19
CA LEU A 171 6.57 13.26 -4.16
C LEU A 171 7.26 14.60 -3.81
N PRO A 172 8.18 14.68 -2.83
CA PRO A 172 8.83 15.95 -2.49
C PRO A 172 9.68 16.51 -3.63
N GLU A 173 10.26 15.65 -4.47
CA GLU A 173 11.02 16.11 -5.62
C GLU A 173 10.09 16.57 -6.75
N LEU A 174 9.00 15.84 -6.99
CA LEU A 174 7.98 16.24 -7.97
C LEU A 174 7.39 17.62 -7.61
N ASP A 175 7.09 17.87 -6.34
CA ASP A 175 6.63 19.18 -5.85
C ASP A 175 7.66 20.30 -6.11
N ARG A 176 8.96 20.01 -5.96
CA ARG A 176 10.02 20.99 -6.28
C ARG A 176 10.10 21.28 -7.77
N LEU A 177 10.02 20.25 -8.61
CA LEU A 177 10.07 20.41 -10.07
C LEU A 177 8.89 21.22 -10.58
N SER A 178 7.67 20.93 -10.10
CA SER A 178 6.48 21.69 -10.46
C SER A 178 6.56 23.16 -10.05
N GLN A 179 7.20 23.47 -8.91
CA GLN A 179 7.43 24.85 -8.48
C GLN A 179 8.46 25.58 -9.36
N LEU A 180 9.53 24.89 -9.78
CA LEU A 180 10.54 25.45 -10.68
C LEU A 180 9.93 25.77 -12.05
N GLU A 181 9.17 24.84 -12.64
CA GLU A 181 8.48 25.05 -13.92
C GLU A 181 7.49 26.22 -13.86
N ALA A 182 6.73 26.34 -12.76
CA ALA A 182 5.84 27.49 -12.55
C ALA A 182 6.63 28.82 -12.51
N SER A 183 7.77 28.85 -11.81
CA SER A 183 8.61 30.05 -11.71
C SER A 183 9.28 30.47 -13.02
N GLU A 184 9.63 29.52 -13.90
CA GLU A 184 10.14 29.79 -15.24
C GLU A 184 9.05 30.31 -16.19
N SER A 185 7.81 29.83 -16.01
CA SER A 185 6.67 30.29 -16.82
C SER A 185 6.20 31.71 -16.48
N GLU A 186 6.34 32.14 -15.22
CA GLU A 186 5.99 33.51 -14.79
C GLU A 186 7.07 34.56 -15.14
N ASN A 187 8.32 34.14 -15.34
CA ASN A 187 9.42 35.01 -15.76
C ASN A 187 9.92 34.62 -17.16
N PRO A 188 9.25 35.04 -18.25
CA PRO A 188 9.82 34.90 -19.58
C PRO A 188 11.03 35.84 -19.67
N SER A 189 12.22 35.33 -19.38
CA SER A 189 13.47 36.03 -19.68
C SER A 189 13.45 36.47 -21.15
N PRO A 190 13.84 37.71 -21.47
CA PRO A 190 13.85 38.18 -22.84
C PRO A 190 14.95 37.43 -23.59
N LYS A 191 14.58 36.37 -24.32
CA LYS A 191 15.46 35.72 -25.31
C LYS A 191 15.66 36.65 -26.51
N GLY A 192 16.47 37.69 -26.30
CA GLY A 192 17.13 38.45 -27.34
C GLY A 192 18.59 38.06 -27.40
N LYS A 193 18.97 37.25 -28.39
CA LYS A 193 20.18 37.46 -29.21
C LYS A 193 20.16 36.52 -30.41
N LYS A 194 19.77 37.13 -31.54
CA LYS A 194 19.98 36.66 -32.92
C LYS A 194 21.26 35.84 -33.03
N HIS A 195 21.12 34.61 -33.47
CA HIS A 195 22.24 33.84 -34.00
C HIS A 195 22.75 34.57 -35.27
N ARG A 196 23.86 35.28 -35.14
CA ARG A 196 24.54 35.94 -36.25
C ARG A 196 25.16 34.84 -37.10
N ASN A 197 24.60 34.64 -38.29
CA ASN A 197 25.05 33.72 -39.33
C ASN A 197 26.57 33.84 -39.57
N PRO A 198 27.37 32.76 -39.44
CA PRO A 198 28.78 32.83 -39.81
C PRO A 198 28.89 32.90 -41.34
N LYS A 199 29.65 33.89 -41.80
CA LYS A 199 29.90 34.18 -43.22
C LYS A 199 30.35 32.91 -43.96
N ARG A 200 29.67 32.64 -45.08
CA ARG A 200 29.99 31.68 -46.12
C ARG A 200 31.46 31.82 -46.56
N ILE A 201 32.31 30.88 -46.16
CA ILE A 201 33.69 30.75 -46.65
C ILE A 201 33.61 30.27 -48.11
N LYS A 202 34.07 31.10 -49.05
CA LYS A 202 34.26 30.71 -50.44
C LYS A 202 35.39 29.67 -50.51
N ARG A 203 35.09 28.46 -51.00
CA ARG A 203 36.12 27.47 -51.37
C ARG A 203 36.79 27.92 -52.67
N PRO A 204 38.13 27.98 -52.76
CA PRO A 204 38.79 28.07 -54.06
C PRO A 204 38.64 26.72 -54.78
N GLY A 205 38.25 26.77 -56.05
CA GLY A 205 38.21 25.60 -56.92
C GLY A 205 39.60 25.07 -57.18
N PHE A 206 39.70 23.75 -57.29
CA PHE A 206 40.86 23.08 -57.87
C PHE A 206 40.36 22.27 -59.06
N THR A 207 40.90 22.65 -60.21
CA THR A 207 41.06 21.86 -61.44
C THR A 207 41.66 20.50 -61.17
#